data_AF-A0A818U4N3-F1
#
_entry.id   AF-A0A818U4N3-F1
#
_cell.length_a   1.000
_cell.length_b   1.000
_cell.length_c   1.000
_cell.angle_alpha   90.00
_cell.angle_beta   90.00
_cell.angle_gamma   90.00
#
_symmetry.space_group_name_H-M   'P 1'
#
loop_
_entity.id
_entity.type
_entity.pdbx_description
1 polymer ?
#
loop_
_entity_poly.entity_id
_entity_poly.type
_entity_poly.pdbx_seq_one_letter_code
_entity_poly.pdbx_strand_id
1 'polypeptide(L)'
;MYEQVNTSLVDDEDDERTAEIMPYSWPTSMVNRECLLDSNGQQLIDYFVLDEAESDVSTEKSTSNEDVFNLLVRINSLVRKVRVFVSMTRLVAPLQHYIHEQIGPNKGGFILDVKIRWNSTFKMIHRLINLRDLVDAMFAKRDFKGLTSIQEKKFRSLVFTYDDWELINAFHDCLDIFDKATTMLSGDYPTQSMSYFVLQTLKENVQQTLNPTYYHMIINKSLNFQSEYYVDDFLPSAQKLGMKVRILLNSTFK
;
A
#
# COMPACT_ATOMS: atom_id res chain seq x y z
N MET A 1 56.70 -7.84 -51.43
CA MET A 1 56.17 -9.04 -52.10
C MET A 1 54.89 -9.37 -51.38
N TYR A 2 53.76 -9.14 -52.05
CA TYR A 2 52.40 -9.29 -51.52
C TYR A 2 52.05 -10.76 -51.42
N GLU A 3 51.31 -11.14 -50.38
CA GLU A 3 50.23 -12.12 -50.55
C GLU A 3 49.04 -11.69 -49.68
N GLN A 4 47.95 -11.41 -50.39
CA GLN A 4 46.63 -11.09 -49.86
C GLN A 4 45.94 -12.40 -49.51
N VAL A 5 45.33 -12.48 -48.33
CA VAL A 5 44.18 -13.37 -48.12
C VAL A 5 43.01 -12.51 -47.69
N ASN A 6 42.09 -12.41 -48.62
CA ASN A 6 40.77 -11.82 -48.54
C ASN A 6 39.83 -12.86 -47.92
N THR A 7 39.05 -12.51 -46.91
CA THR A 7 37.79 -13.23 -46.64
C THR A 7 36.82 -12.31 -45.91
N SER A 8 35.62 -12.34 -46.44
CA SER A 8 34.54 -11.38 -46.37
C SER A 8 33.70 -11.47 -45.10
N LEU A 9 33.29 -10.29 -44.64
CA LEU A 9 31.95 -9.92 -44.17
C LEU A 9 30.86 -10.99 -44.40
N VAL A 10 30.26 -11.47 -43.31
CA VAL A 10 28.84 -11.86 -43.24
C VAL A 10 28.32 -11.45 -41.86
N ASP A 11 27.60 -10.34 -41.89
CA ASP A 11 26.44 -9.90 -41.10
C ASP A 11 26.21 -10.52 -39.71
N ASP A 12 26.39 -9.66 -38.69
CA ASP A 12 25.84 -9.80 -37.34
C ASP A 12 24.31 -9.71 -37.42
N GLU A 13 23.62 -10.84 -37.26
CA GLU A 13 22.18 -10.86 -36.96
C GLU A 13 21.98 -10.50 -35.48
N ASP A 14 21.64 -9.23 -35.25
CA ASP A 14 21.03 -8.73 -34.02
C ASP A 14 19.69 -9.43 -33.78
N ASP A 15 19.69 -10.40 -32.86
CA ASP A 15 18.50 -11.11 -32.39
C ASP A 15 17.72 -10.19 -31.41
N GLU A 16 17.05 -9.16 -31.96
CA GLU A 16 16.04 -8.36 -31.26
C GLU A 16 14.86 -9.26 -30.83
N ARG A 17 14.95 -9.84 -29.63
CA ARG A 17 13.76 -10.32 -28.91
C ARG A 17 12.91 -9.11 -28.52
N THR A 18 12.03 -8.73 -29.42
CA THR A 18 10.86 -7.89 -29.16
C THR A 18 10.00 -8.55 -28.08
N ALA A 19 10.15 -8.07 -26.84
CA ALA A 19 9.17 -8.35 -25.79
C ALA A 19 7.88 -7.63 -26.19
N GLU A 20 6.89 -8.39 -26.68
CA GLU A 20 5.52 -7.91 -26.87
C GLU A 20 5.00 -7.34 -25.55
N ILE A 21 4.93 -6.01 -25.47
CA ILE A 21 4.24 -5.30 -24.40
C ILE A 21 2.74 -5.49 -24.67
N MET A 22 2.12 -6.45 -23.98
CA MET A 22 0.67 -6.61 -23.96
C MET A 22 0.03 -5.36 -23.33
N PRO A 23 -0.92 -4.68 -24.01
CA PRO A 23 -1.59 -3.52 -23.46
C PRO A 23 -2.63 -3.98 -22.45
N TYR A 24 -2.36 -3.80 -21.15
CA TYR A 24 -3.38 -3.89 -20.11
C TYR A 24 -4.36 -2.71 -20.28
N SER A 25 -5.51 -2.95 -20.93
CA SER A 25 -6.65 -2.04 -20.92
C SER A 25 -7.55 -2.35 -19.73
N TRP A 26 -7.59 -1.44 -18.76
CA TRP A 26 -8.62 -1.47 -17.71
C TRP A 26 -9.93 -0.91 -18.28
N PRO A 27 -11.12 -1.44 -17.92
CA PRO A 27 -12.39 -0.92 -18.43
C PRO A 27 -12.66 0.50 -17.90
N THR A 28 -12.66 1.49 -18.80
CA THR A 28 -12.83 2.92 -18.48
C THR A 28 -14.29 3.34 -18.20
N SER A 29 -15.24 2.43 -18.19
CA SER A 29 -16.67 2.77 -18.27
C SER A 29 -17.43 2.65 -16.95
N MET A 30 -16.97 3.27 -15.86
CA MET A 30 -17.80 3.55 -14.67
C MET A 30 -17.24 4.73 -13.86
N VAL A 31 -17.24 5.93 -14.46
CA VAL A 31 -16.80 7.16 -13.77
C VAL A 31 -17.84 8.26 -13.99
N ASN A 32 -18.72 8.47 -13.02
CA ASN A 32 -19.41 9.76 -12.89
C ASN A 32 -18.46 10.73 -12.18
N ARG A 33 -18.07 11.79 -12.89
CA ARG A 33 -17.17 12.85 -12.42
C ARG A 33 -18.02 14.04 -12.00
N GLU A 34 -18.05 14.35 -10.71
CA GLU A 34 -18.48 15.67 -10.25
C GLU A 34 -17.27 16.40 -9.64
N CYS A 35 -16.87 17.49 -10.30
CA CYS A 35 -15.78 18.36 -9.85
C CYS A 35 -16.29 19.30 -8.75
N LEU A 36 -15.64 19.29 -7.59
CA LEU A 36 -15.80 20.35 -6.59
C LEU A 36 -14.61 21.32 -6.71
N LEU A 37 -14.91 22.58 -7.03
CA LEU A 37 -13.94 23.68 -7.05
C LEU A 37 -13.80 24.26 -5.64
N ASP A 38 -12.61 24.72 -5.28
CA ASP A 38 -12.44 25.56 -4.10
C ASP A 38 -12.95 27.00 -4.34
N SER A 39 -12.92 27.83 -3.29
CA SER A 39 -13.31 29.24 -3.33
C SER A 39 -12.44 30.12 -4.23
N ASN A 40 -11.34 29.59 -4.78
CA ASN A 40 -10.42 30.25 -5.70
C ASN A 40 -10.48 29.66 -7.13
N GLY A 41 -11.41 28.73 -7.40
CA GLY A 41 -11.57 28.10 -8.71
C GLY A 41 -10.47 27.08 -9.06
N GLN A 42 -9.70 26.63 -8.08
CA GLN A 42 -8.65 25.63 -8.28
C GLN A 42 -9.24 24.22 -8.13
N GLN A 43 -8.91 23.33 -9.07
CA GLN A 43 -9.37 21.93 -9.05
C GLN A 43 -8.88 21.24 -7.78
N LEU A 44 -9.81 20.92 -6.88
CA LEU A 44 -9.54 19.96 -5.81
C LEU A 44 -9.60 18.57 -6.43
N ILE A 45 -8.44 17.91 -6.46
CA ILE A 45 -8.17 16.46 -6.65
C ILE A 45 -9.45 15.64 -6.86
N ASP A 46 -9.56 14.93 -7.99
CA ASP A 46 -10.69 14.04 -8.33
C ASP A 46 -11.16 13.20 -7.12
N TYR A 47 -12.30 13.57 -6.53
CA TYR A 47 -12.93 12.87 -5.43
C TYR A 47 -14.02 11.94 -5.98
N PHE A 48 -13.83 10.63 -5.81
CA PHE A 48 -14.84 9.62 -6.10
C PHE A 48 -15.82 9.50 -4.92
N VAL A 49 -17.12 9.45 -5.24
CA VAL A 49 -18.21 9.13 -4.30
C VAL A 49 -18.08 7.66 -3.86
N LEU A 50 -18.18 7.40 -2.56
CA LEU A 50 -18.20 6.05 -2.00
C LEU A 50 -19.64 5.55 -2.02
N ASP A 51 -19.94 4.54 -2.84
CA ASP A 51 -21.14 3.72 -2.68
C ASP A 51 -20.80 2.57 -1.71
N GLU A 52 -21.53 2.52 -0.59
CA GLU A 52 -21.42 1.48 0.42
C GLU A 52 -22.30 0.29 0.02
N ALA A 53 -21.69 -0.90 -0.08
CA ALA A 53 -22.41 -2.15 -0.17
C ALA A 53 -22.25 -2.90 1.17
N GLU A 54 -23.33 -3.00 1.92
CA GLU A 54 -23.42 -3.84 3.11
C GLU A 54 -23.61 -5.32 2.72
N SER A 55 -22.91 -6.22 3.42
CA SER A 55 -23.46 -7.57 3.65
C SER A 55 -22.89 -8.17 4.94
N ASP A 56 -23.79 -8.50 5.84
CA ASP A 56 -23.57 -9.37 7.00
C ASP A 56 -23.62 -10.85 6.59
N VAL A 57 -22.88 -11.70 7.32
CA VAL A 57 -23.33 -12.98 7.92
C VAL A 57 -22.13 -13.85 8.31
N SER A 58 -22.07 -14.17 9.60
CA SER A 58 -21.18 -15.15 10.26
C SER A 58 -21.53 -16.59 9.88
N THR A 59 -20.54 -17.48 9.68
CA THR A 59 -20.42 -18.85 10.25
C THR A 59 -19.07 -19.45 9.76
N GLU A 60 -18.39 -20.17 10.64
CA GLU A 60 -17.13 -20.92 10.46
C GLU A 60 -16.88 -21.41 9.01
N LYS A 61 -15.95 -20.76 8.30
CA LYS A 61 -15.64 -21.05 6.90
C LYS A 61 -14.14 -21.25 6.72
N SER A 62 -13.77 -22.35 6.09
CA SER A 62 -12.54 -22.43 5.30
C SER A 62 -12.47 -21.16 4.45
N THR A 63 -11.52 -20.27 4.74
CA THR A 63 -11.43 -18.95 4.12
C THR A 63 -11.46 -19.11 2.60
N SER A 64 -12.56 -18.76 1.96
CA SER A 64 -12.74 -18.90 0.51
C SER A 64 -11.88 -17.88 -0.22
N ASN A 65 -11.54 -18.13 -1.48
CA ASN A 65 -10.93 -17.10 -2.35
C ASN A 65 -11.82 -15.85 -2.43
N GLU A 66 -13.13 -16.03 -2.29
CA GLU A 66 -14.11 -14.96 -2.19
C GLU A 66 -13.89 -14.08 -0.95
N ASP A 67 -13.57 -14.67 0.20
CA ASP A 67 -13.32 -13.93 1.44
C ASP A 67 -12.05 -13.06 1.31
N VAL A 68 -11.03 -13.58 0.62
CA VAL A 68 -9.80 -12.83 0.31
C VAL A 68 -10.12 -11.64 -0.61
N PHE A 69 -10.89 -11.86 -1.67
CA PHE A 69 -11.27 -10.79 -2.59
C PHE A 69 -12.08 -9.69 -1.89
N ASN A 70 -13.10 -10.08 -1.11
CA ASN A 70 -13.92 -9.15 -0.35
C ASN A 70 -13.10 -8.36 0.68
N LEU A 71 -12.12 -9.01 1.32
CA LEU A 71 -11.21 -8.30 2.21
C LEU A 71 -10.35 -7.27 1.46
N LEU A 72 -9.80 -7.61 0.29
CA LEU A 72 -9.02 -6.66 -0.51
C LEU A 72 -9.85 -5.46 -0.95
N VAL A 73 -11.11 -5.68 -1.34
CA VAL A 73 -12.06 -4.59 -1.64
C VAL A 73 -12.28 -3.73 -0.40
N ARG A 74 -12.50 -4.35 0.76
CA ARG A 74 -12.71 -3.64 2.03
C ARG A 74 -11.49 -2.84 2.46
N ILE A 75 -10.27 -3.40 2.39
CA ILE A 75 -9.01 -2.69 2.66
C ILE A 75 -8.88 -1.48 1.73
N ASN A 76 -9.14 -1.65 0.43
CA ASN A 76 -9.05 -0.55 -0.53
C ASN A 76 -10.06 0.57 -0.22
N SER A 77 -11.30 0.21 0.13
CA SER A 77 -12.33 1.18 0.55
C SER A 77 -11.90 1.92 1.82
N LEU A 78 -11.37 1.19 2.81
CA LEU A 78 -10.94 1.75 4.08
C LEU A 78 -9.72 2.68 3.93
N VAL A 79 -8.72 2.30 3.13
CA VAL A 79 -7.58 3.17 2.81
C VAL A 79 -8.05 4.44 2.10
N ARG A 80 -9.05 4.36 1.20
CA ARG A 80 -9.66 5.55 0.59
C ARG A 80 -10.34 6.43 1.64
N LYS A 81 -11.14 5.84 2.53
CA LYS A 81 -11.79 6.56 3.65
C LYS A 81 -10.75 7.29 4.51
N VAL A 82 -9.65 6.62 4.89
CA VAL A 82 -8.53 7.23 5.60
C VAL A 82 -7.91 8.39 4.83
N ARG A 83 -7.64 8.23 3.53
CA ARG A 83 -7.10 9.32 2.69
C ARG A 83 -8.01 10.54 2.67
N VAL A 84 -9.33 10.33 2.53
CA VAL A 84 -10.31 11.42 2.52
C VAL A 84 -10.33 12.12 3.88
N PHE A 85 -10.32 11.36 4.98
CA PHE A 85 -10.24 11.91 6.33
C PHE A 85 -8.98 12.77 6.54
N VAL A 86 -7.80 12.23 6.18
CA VAL A 86 -6.53 12.95 6.28
C VAL A 86 -6.53 14.21 5.42
N SER A 87 -7.09 14.13 4.21
CA SER A 87 -7.19 15.29 3.32
C SER A 87 -8.11 16.36 3.90
N MET A 88 -9.28 15.98 4.41
CA MET A 88 -10.21 16.91 5.05
C MET A 88 -9.60 17.59 6.27
N THR A 89 -8.98 16.83 7.16
CA THR A 89 -8.35 17.38 8.38
C THR A 89 -7.20 18.34 8.09
N ARG A 90 -6.55 18.23 6.92
CA ARG A 90 -5.47 19.11 6.50
C ARG A 90 -5.91 20.31 5.66
N LEU A 91 -7.00 20.19 4.93
CA LEU A 91 -7.47 21.24 4.00
C LEU A 91 -8.56 22.12 4.62
N VAL A 92 -9.32 21.61 5.58
CA VAL A 92 -10.40 22.35 6.24
C VAL A 92 -9.85 23.04 7.48
N ALA A 93 -9.73 24.36 7.41
CA ALA A 93 -9.06 25.17 8.42
C ALA A 93 -9.57 24.95 9.87
N PRO A 94 -10.89 24.85 10.15
CA PRO A 94 -11.35 24.58 11.52
C PRO A 94 -10.92 23.21 12.07
N LEU A 95 -10.84 22.18 11.22
CA LEU A 95 -10.35 20.85 11.62
C LEU A 95 -8.84 20.87 11.86
N GLN A 96 -8.11 21.52 10.96
CA GLN A 96 -6.66 21.68 11.08
C GLN A 96 -6.29 22.45 12.34
N HIS A 97 -7.02 23.54 12.63
CA HIS A 97 -6.82 24.36 13.83
C HIS A 97 -7.02 23.53 15.10
N TYR A 98 -8.11 22.75 15.17
CA TYR A 98 -8.37 21.87 16.29
C TYR A 98 -7.23 20.86 16.52
N ILE A 99 -6.70 20.25 15.45
CA ILE A 99 -5.58 19.31 15.56
C ILE A 99 -4.33 20.01 16.09
N HIS A 100 -4.03 21.22 15.62
CA HIS A 100 -2.90 22.00 16.11
C HIS A 100 -3.05 22.41 17.58
N GLU A 101 -4.27 22.70 18.04
CA GLU A 101 -4.52 22.98 19.46
C GLU A 101 -4.27 21.76 20.35
N GLN A 102 -4.63 20.55 19.89
CA GLN A 102 -4.53 19.33 20.70
C GLN A 102 -3.10 18.76 20.73
N ILE A 103 -2.40 18.73 19.59
CA ILE A 103 -1.07 18.10 19.49
C ILE A 103 0.06 19.15 19.65
N GLY A 104 -0.25 20.43 19.44
CA GLY A 104 0.72 21.51 19.36
C GLY A 104 1.31 21.69 17.94
N PRO A 105 1.79 22.89 17.60
CA PRO A 105 2.23 23.22 16.24
C PRO A 105 3.44 22.41 15.77
N ASN A 106 4.30 21.96 16.69
CA ASN A 106 5.59 21.34 16.38
C ASN A 106 5.54 19.81 16.24
N LYS A 107 4.43 19.16 16.62
CA LYS A 107 4.35 17.69 16.63
C LYS A 107 3.86 17.09 15.31
N GLY A 108 3.55 17.92 14.31
CA GLY A 108 3.08 17.51 12.98
C GLY A 108 1.64 16.93 13.00
N GLY A 109 0.83 17.25 12.00
CA GLY A 109 -0.54 16.71 11.89
C GLY A 109 -0.58 15.28 11.34
N PHE A 110 -1.65 14.96 10.63
CA PHE A 110 -1.74 13.74 9.82
C PHE A 110 -0.83 13.82 8.58
N ILE A 111 -0.34 12.67 8.12
CA ILE A 111 0.58 12.55 6.98
C ILE A 111 -0.21 12.21 5.72
N LEU A 112 0.01 12.95 4.62
CA LEU A 112 -0.60 12.62 3.34
C LEU A 112 0.09 11.42 2.71
N ASP A 113 -0.72 10.54 2.13
CA ASP A 113 -0.24 9.41 1.37
C ASP A 113 0.00 9.78 -0.11
N VAL A 114 1.05 9.20 -0.68
CA VAL A 114 1.32 9.20 -2.13
C VAL A 114 0.84 7.87 -2.69
N LYS A 115 -0.27 7.90 -3.44
CA LYS A 115 -1.03 6.72 -3.90
C LYS A 115 -0.19 5.58 -4.52
N ILE A 116 0.92 5.92 -5.16
CA ILE A 116 1.80 4.97 -5.86
C ILE A 116 2.84 4.29 -4.96
N ARG A 117 3.01 4.72 -3.70
CA ARG A 117 4.03 4.19 -2.78
C ARG A 117 3.37 3.68 -1.50
N TRP A 118 3.36 2.36 -1.33
CA TRP A 118 2.93 1.73 -0.08
C TRP A 118 3.61 2.24 1.20
N ASN A 119 4.88 2.66 1.18
CA ASN A 119 5.54 3.24 2.36
C ASN A 119 4.88 4.53 2.86
N SER A 120 4.33 5.37 1.97
CA SER A 120 3.57 6.54 2.42
C SER A 120 2.21 6.13 2.98
N THR A 121 1.64 5.03 2.49
CA THR A 121 0.38 4.48 3.03
C THR A 121 0.62 3.95 4.43
N PHE A 122 1.72 3.23 4.65
CA PHE A 122 2.17 2.81 5.97
C PHE A 122 2.32 3.99 6.92
N LYS A 123 3.09 5.02 6.54
CA LYS A 123 3.31 6.22 7.39
C LYS A 123 2.02 6.97 7.71
N MET A 124 1.10 7.08 6.75
CA MET A 124 -0.23 7.67 6.96
C MET A 124 -1.03 6.89 8.00
N ILE A 125 -1.11 5.56 7.83
CA ILE A 125 -1.86 4.68 8.74
C ILE A 125 -1.21 4.66 10.13
N HIS A 126 0.12 4.53 10.20
CA HIS A 126 0.87 4.56 11.45
C HIS A 126 0.60 5.85 12.22
N ARG A 127 0.58 7.00 11.54
CA ARG A 127 0.24 8.29 12.18
C ARG A 127 -1.22 8.35 12.61
N LEU A 128 -2.14 7.79 11.83
CA LEU A 128 -3.55 7.73 12.18
C LEU A 128 -3.77 6.93 13.47
N ILE A 129 -3.17 5.74 13.59
CA ILE A 129 -3.26 4.87 14.78
C ILE A 129 -2.71 5.60 16.01
N ASN A 130 -1.53 6.22 15.90
CA ASN A 130 -0.92 6.98 16.99
C ASN A 130 -1.75 8.19 17.45
N LEU A 131 -2.70 8.65 16.64
CA LEU A 131 -3.59 9.76 16.93
C LEU A 131 -5.05 9.30 17.10
N ARG A 132 -5.31 8.01 17.33
CA ARG A 132 -6.67 7.45 17.44
C ARG A 132 -7.52 8.20 18.46
N ASP A 133 -7.00 8.45 19.66
CA ASP A 133 -7.75 9.16 20.71
C ASP A 133 -8.19 10.56 20.25
N LEU A 134 -7.35 11.24 19.46
CA LEU A 134 -7.69 12.53 18.89
C LEU A 134 -8.76 12.39 17.80
N VAL A 135 -8.65 11.39 16.93
CA VAL A 135 -9.65 11.09 15.89
C VAL A 135 -11.01 10.84 16.54
N ASP A 136 -11.06 10.01 17.58
CA ASP A 136 -12.28 9.70 18.32
C ASP A 136 -12.84 10.95 19.01
N ALA A 137 -11.98 11.78 19.61
CA ALA A 137 -12.37 13.07 20.19
C ALA A 137 -12.92 14.06 19.14
N MET A 138 -12.37 14.07 17.92
CA MET A 138 -12.90 14.89 16.82
C MET A 138 -14.31 14.47 16.41
N PHE A 139 -14.57 13.16 16.37
CA PHE A 139 -15.91 12.65 16.06
C PHE A 139 -16.90 12.83 17.21
N ALA A 140 -16.44 12.77 18.46
CA ALA A 140 -17.27 13.04 19.64
C ALA A 140 -17.67 14.52 19.77
N LYS A 141 -16.84 15.45 19.27
CA LYS A 141 -17.15 16.87 19.26
C LYS A 141 -18.33 17.13 18.33
N ARG A 142 -19.42 17.72 18.85
CA ARG A 142 -20.68 17.94 18.10
C ARG A 142 -20.55 18.96 16.99
N ASP A 143 -19.89 20.10 17.25
CA ASP A 143 -19.79 21.18 16.27
C ASP A 143 -18.36 21.72 16.16
N PHE A 144 -17.90 21.90 14.93
CA PHE A 144 -16.73 22.71 14.62
C PHE A 144 -17.19 24.06 14.07
N LYS A 145 -16.96 25.13 14.84
CA LYS A 145 -17.30 26.48 14.38
C LYS A 145 -16.58 26.77 13.05
N GLY A 146 -17.34 27.14 12.02
CA GLY A 146 -16.81 27.48 10.70
C GLY A 146 -16.81 26.35 9.67
N LEU A 147 -17.31 25.15 9.99
CA LEU A 147 -17.61 24.14 8.96
C LEU A 147 -18.90 24.50 8.22
N THR A 148 -18.93 24.25 6.91
CA THR A 148 -20.17 24.26 6.14
C THR A 148 -20.96 22.97 6.40
N SER A 149 -22.28 23.00 6.19
CA SER A 149 -23.14 21.81 6.37
C SER A 149 -22.71 20.62 5.50
N ILE A 150 -22.21 20.90 4.28
CA ILE A 150 -21.69 19.88 3.36
C ILE A 150 -20.40 19.26 3.90
N GLN A 151 -19.46 20.09 4.37
CA GLN A 151 -18.20 19.62 4.96
C GLN A 151 -18.45 18.81 6.22
N GLU A 152 -19.39 19.26 7.06
CA GLU A 152 -19.76 18.54 8.27
C GLU A 152 -20.37 17.18 7.95
N LYS A 153 -21.37 17.12 7.06
CA LYS A 153 -21.97 15.84 6.64
C LYS A 153 -20.91 14.88 6.10
N LYS A 154 -20.00 15.36 5.25
CA LYS A 154 -18.89 14.57 4.70
C LYS A 154 -17.90 14.14 5.77
N PHE A 155 -17.60 14.99 6.75
CA PHE A 155 -16.74 14.62 7.87
C PHE A 155 -17.38 13.51 8.72
N ARG A 156 -18.67 13.65 9.04
CA ARG A 156 -19.42 12.67 9.85
C ARG A 156 -19.57 11.32 9.15
N SER A 157 -19.62 11.26 7.82
CA SER A 157 -19.64 9.98 7.10
C SER A 157 -18.29 9.25 7.14
N LEU A 158 -17.22 9.86 7.66
CA LEU A 158 -15.88 9.25 7.74
C LEU A 158 -15.60 8.62 9.11
N VAL A 159 -16.59 8.50 9.99
CA VAL A 159 -16.43 7.87 11.32
C VAL A 159 -15.94 6.43 11.15
N PHE A 160 -14.88 6.07 11.86
CA PHE A 160 -14.33 4.71 11.86
C PHE A 160 -15.05 3.84 12.88
N THR A 161 -15.48 2.65 12.44
CA THR A 161 -16.06 1.64 13.34
C THR A 161 -14.98 0.90 14.11
N TYR A 162 -15.36 0.09 15.10
CA TYR A 162 -14.41 -0.81 15.77
C TYR A 162 -13.73 -1.76 14.78
N ASP A 163 -14.51 -2.35 13.86
CA ASP A 163 -14.00 -3.24 12.84
C ASP A 163 -13.07 -2.53 11.84
N ASP A 164 -13.33 -1.26 11.52
CA ASP A 164 -12.42 -0.45 10.70
C ASP A 164 -11.06 -0.32 11.40
N TRP A 165 -11.04 -0.07 12.71
CA TRP A 165 -9.79 0.03 13.47
C TRP A 165 -9.05 -1.31 13.54
N GLU A 166 -9.75 -2.42 13.75
CA GLU A 166 -9.16 -3.75 13.73
C GLU A 166 -8.53 -4.07 12.37
N LEU A 167 -9.21 -3.72 11.27
CA LEU A 167 -8.68 -3.90 9.92
C LEU A 167 -7.50 -2.97 9.63
N ILE A 168 -7.56 -1.71 10.08
CA ILE A 168 -6.46 -0.75 9.98
C ILE A 168 -5.21 -1.27 10.70
N ASN A 169 -5.35 -1.81 11.91
CA ASN A 169 -4.24 -2.38 12.68
C ASN A 169 -3.65 -3.60 11.97
N ALA A 170 -4.50 -4.53 11.51
CA ALA A 170 -4.03 -5.70 10.78
C ALA A 170 -3.29 -5.33 9.48
N PHE A 171 -3.78 -4.32 8.78
CA PHE A 171 -3.14 -3.83 7.56
C PHE A 171 -1.85 -3.05 7.86
N HIS A 172 -1.81 -2.29 8.96
CA HIS A 172 -0.61 -1.63 9.44
C HIS A 172 0.52 -2.63 9.73
N ASP A 173 0.24 -3.68 10.48
CA ASP A 173 1.25 -4.66 10.90
C ASP A 173 1.82 -5.42 9.70
N CYS A 174 0.95 -5.72 8.73
CA CYS A 174 1.36 -6.23 7.42
C CYS A 174 2.31 -5.25 6.71
N LEU A 175 1.94 -3.97 6.60
CA LEU A 175 2.74 -2.96 5.91
C LEU A 175 4.07 -2.64 6.61
N ASP A 176 4.16 -2.76 7.95
CA ASP A 176 5.38 -2.50 8.72
C ASP A 176 6.54 -3.41 8.29
N ILE A 177 6.23 -4.70 8.10
CA ILE A 177 7.20 -5.71 7.65
C ILE A 177 7.76 -5.31 6.26
N PHE A 178 6.90 -4.79 5.39
CA PHE A 178 7.29 -4.36 4.06
C PHE A 178 8.02 -3.01 4.04
N ASP A 179 7.65 -2.05 4.90
CA ASP A 179 8.38 -0.79 5.04
C ASP A 179 9.82 -1.03 5.53
N LYS A 180 10.00 -1.96 6.48
CA LYS A 180 11.33 -2.42 6.93
C LYS A 180 12.12 -3.07 5.80
N ALA A 181 11.51 -3.99 5.07
CA ALA A 181 12.14 -4.68 3.93
C ALA A 181 12.57 -3.70 2.83
N THR A 182 11.70 -2.76 2.45
CA THR A 182 12.01 -1.75 1.44
C THR A 182 13.06 -0.77 1.92
N THR A 183 13.01 -0.35 3.19
CA THR A 183 14.05 0.51 3.79
C THR A 183 15.41 -0.17 3.73
N MET A 184 15.47 -1.46 4.06
CA MET A 184 16.68 -2.27 3.94
C MET A 184 17.19 -2.34 2.50
N LEU A 185 16.30 -2.53 1.51
CA LEU A 185 16.66 -2.57 0.09
C LEU A 185 16.91 -1.20 -0.55
N SER A 186 16.57 -0.10 0.13
CA SER A 186 16.78 1.26 -0.38
C SER A 186 18.08 1.90 0.13
N GLY A 187 18.88 1.16 0.90
CA GLY A 187 20.19 1.62 1.37
C GLY A 187 21.21 1.78 0.23
N ASP A 188 22.42 2.24 0.54
CA ASP A 188 23.40 2.66 -0.47
C ASP A 188 23.95 1.54 -1.37
N TYR A 189 23.70 0.26 -1.05
CA TYR A 189 24.21 -0.89 -1.81
C TYR A 189 23.27 -2.10 -1.81
N PRO A 190 22.10 -2.03 -2.48
CA PRO A 190 21.24 -3.18 -2.62
C PRO A 190 21.88 -4.19 -3.57
N THR A 191 22.20 -5.37 -3.05
CA THR A 191 22.65 -6.48 -3.89
C THR A 191 21.47 -7.40 -4.21
N GLN A 192 21.48 -8.04 -5.38
CA GLN A 192 20.45 -9.01 -5.75
C GLN A 192 20.31 -10.16 -4.71
N SER A 193 21.41 -10.50 -4.05
CA SER A 193 21.45 -11.49 -2.96
C SER A 193 20.69 -11.01 -1.72
N MET A 194 20.77 -9.72 -1.41
CA MET A 194 19.99 -9.08 -0.35
C MET A 194 18.50 -9.09 -0.69
N SER A 195 18.11 -8.87 -1.95
CA SER A 195 16.71 -9.00 -2.38
C SER A 195 16.14 -10.39 -2.13
N TYR A 196 16.90 -11.45 -2.40
CA TYR A 196 16.46 -12.82 -2.10
C TYR A 196 16.31 -13.07 -0.60
N PHE A 197 17.28 -12.64 0.20
CA PHE A 197 17.22 -12.75 1.66
C PHE A 197 16.00 -12.03 2.24
N VAL A 198 15.74 -10.81 1.76
CA VAL A 198 14.58 -10.02 2.16
C VAL A 198 13.28 -10.74 1.77
N LEU A 199 13.16 -11.27 0.56
CA LEU A 199 11.97 -12.04 0.14
C LEU A 199 11.74 -13.26 1.03
N GLN A 200 12.79 -14.00 1.38
CA GLN A 200 12.69 -15.16 2.27
C GLN A 200 12.25 -14.74 3.69
N THR A 201 12.84 -13.66 4.20
CA THR A 201 12.49 -13.10 5.51
C THR A 201 11.04 -12.62 5.53
N LEU A 202 10.57 -11.98 4.46
CA LEU A 202 9.17 -11.57 4.30
C LEU A 202 8.22 -12.77 4.38
N LYS A 203 8.53 -13.86 3.65
CA LYS A 203 7.74 -15.10 3.66
C LYS A 203 7.61 -15.68 5.07
N GLU A 204 8.71 -15.72 5.82
CA GLU A 204 8.73 -16.23 7.20
C GLU A 204 7.94 -15.33 8.17
N ASN A 205 8.07 -14.00 8.06
CA ASN A 205 7.36 -13.06 8.92
C ASN A 205 5.84 -13.05 8.69
N VAL A 206 5.40 -13.21 7.44
CA VAL A 206 3.97 -13.37 7.10
C VAL A 206 3.37 -14.62 7.76
N GLN A 207 4.18 -15.64 8.06
CA GLN A 207 3.73 -16.87 8.70
C GLN A 207 3.72 -16.80 10.24
N GLN A 208 4.42 -15.83 10.85
CA GLN A 208 4.69 -15.79 12.29
C GLN A 208 3.96 -14.69 13.07
N THR A 209 2.84 -14.17 12.55
CA THR A 209 2.08 -13.12 13.25
C THR A 209 1.64 -13.60 14.64
N LEU A 210 2.10 -12.93 15.70
CA LEU A 210 1.74 -13.21 17.09
C LEU A 210 0.28 -12.80 17.32
N ASN A 211 -0.56 -13.74 17.77
CA ASN A 211 -2.01 -13.55 18.02
C ASN A 211 -2.78 -12.96 16.83
N PRO A 212 -2.87 -13.68 15.70
CA PRO A 212 -3.48 -13.14 14.49
C PRO A 212 -4.99 -12.92 14.70
N THR A 213 -5.46 -11.70 14.49
CA THR A 213 -6.90 -11.44 14.33
C THR A 213 -7.41 -12.08 13.04
N TYR A 214 -8.74 -12.15 12.86
CA TYR A 214 -9.35 -12.66 11.63
C TYR A 214 -8.77 -11.98 10.37
N TYR A 215 -8.58 -10.66 10.40
CA TYR A 215 -8.01 -9.92 9.28
C TYR A 215 -6.55 -10.28 9.01
N HIS A 216 -5.74 -10.50 10.05
CA HIS A 216 -4.36 -10.97 9.87
C HIS A 216 -4.31 -12.31 9.14
N MET A 217 -5.18 -13.26 9.52
CA MET A 217 -5.21 -14.58 8.90
C MET A 217 -5.48 -14.50 7.39
N ILE A 218 -6.45 -13.68 6.99
CA ILE A 218 -6.80 -13.54 5.56
C ILE A 218 -5.73 -12.77 4.79
N ILE A 219 -5.18 -11.69 5.36
CA ILE A 219 -4.08 -10.94 4.72
C ILE A 219 -2.89 -11.87 4.51
N ASN A 220 -2.48 -12.64 5.52
CA ASN A 220 -1.38 -13.58 5.43
C ASN A 220 -1.64 -14.66 4.38
N LYS A 221 -2.88 -15.17 4.30
CA LYS A 221 -3.27 -16.13 3.26
C LYS A 221 -3.11 -15.53 1.86
N SER A 222 -3.56 -14.29 1.66
CA SER A 222 -3.41 -13.57 0.39
C SER A 222 -1.94 -13.39 0.02
N LEU A 223 -1.10 -12.96 0.97
CA LEU A 223 0.34 -12.76 0.76
C LEU A 223 1.08 -14.08 0.48
N ASN A 224 0.72 -15.16 1.17
CA ASN A 224 1.29 -16.47 0.91
C ASN A 224 0.98 -16.94 -0.51
N PHE A 225 -0.25 -16.77 -0.98
CA PHE A 225 -0.61 -17.09 -2.36
C PHE A 225 0.22 -16.30 -3.38
N GLN A 226 0.40 -14.99 -3.14
CA GLN A 226 1.25 -14.16 -3.99
C GLN A 226 2.73 -14.60 -3.94
N SER A 227 3.23 -14.96 -2.75
CA SER A 227 4.60 -15.44 -2.58
C SER A 227 4.83 -16.77 -3.31
N GLU A 228 3.90 -17.73 -3.21
CA GLU A 228 4.00 -19.02 -3.92
C GLU A 228 4.05 -18.78 -5.43
N TYR A 229 3.14 -17.96 -5.95
CA TYR A 229 3.09 -17.65 -7.38
C TYR A 229 4.38 -16.97 -7.89
N TYR A 230 4.84 -15.90 -7.24
CA TYR A 230 5.97 -15.11 -7.76
C TYR A 230 7.36 -15.68 -7.39
N VAL A 231 7.49 -16.33 -6.23
CA VAL A 231 8.79 -16.83 -5.75
C VAL A 231 8.96 -18.30 -6.09
N ASP A 232 7.94 -19.13 -5.87
CA ASP A 232 8.07 -20.57 -6.00
C ASP A 232 7.87 -21.03 -7.45
N ASP A 233 6.84 -20.51 -8.14
CA ASP A 233 6.53 -20.95 -9.50
C ASP A 233 7.29 -20.17 -10.59
N PHE A 234 7.42 -18.85 -10.45
CA PHE A 234 7.99 -18.00 -11.50
C PHE A 234 9.53 -17.96 -11.51
N LEU A 235 10.19 -18.12 -10.36
CA LEU A 235 11.65 -17.98 -10.26
C LEU A 235 12.37 -19.33 -10.54
N PRO A 236 13.20 -19.45 -11.58
CA PRO A 236 13.88 -20.70 -11.92
C PRO A 236 14.79 -21.22 -10.80
N SER A 237 14.85 -22.54 -10.63
CA SER A 237 15.67 -23.20 -9.60
C SER A 237 17.16 -22.80 -9.66
N ALA A 238 17.71 -22.61 -10.86
CA ALA A 238 19.08 -22.15 -11.06
C ALA A 238 19.30 -20.72 -10.51
N GLN A 239 18.33 -19.82 -10.70
CA GLN A 239 18.37 -18.45 -10.20
C GLN A 239 18.24 -18.43 -8.67
N LYS A 240 17.33 -19.23 -8.10
CA LYS A 240 17.22 -19.43 -6.64
C LYS A 240 18.56 -19.88 -6.03
N LEU A 241 19.22 -20.85 -6.67
CA LEU A 241 20.50 -21.38 -6.21
C LEU A 241 21.62 -20.33 -6.29
N GLY A 242 21.72 -19.61 -7.41
CA GLY A 242 22.71 -18.55 -7.59
C GLY A 242 22.56 -17.41 -6.57
N MET A 243 21.33 -17.08 -6.19
CA MET A 243 21.04 -16.06 -5.17
C MET A 243 21.44 -16.51 -3.76
N LYS A 244 21.31 -17.80 -3.43
CA LYS A 244 21.74 -18.38 -2.13
C LYS A 244 23.26 -18.36 -1.93
N VAL A 245 24.03 -18.71 -2.97
CA VAL A 245 25.50 -18.87 -2.86
C VAL A 245 26.21 -17.56 -2.53
N ARG A 246 25.73 -16.43 -3.04
CA ARG A 246 26.34 -15.11 -2.78
C ARG A 246 26.17 -14.59 -1.35
N ILE A 247 25.13 -15.03 -0.62
CA ILE A 247 24.92 -14.61 0.78
C ILE A 247 25.98 -15.24 1.70
N LEU A 248 26.33 -16.50 1.43
CA LEU A 248 27.31 -17.24 2.24
C LEU A 248 28.74 -16.70 2.03
N LEU A 249 29.10 -16.30 0.80
CA LEU A 249 30.44 -15.79 0.48
C LEU A 249 30.79 -14.44 1.14
N ASN A 250 29.79 -13.61 1.44
CA ASN A 250 30.01 -12.33 2.13
C ASN A 250 30.09 -12.46 3.67
N SER A 251 29.73 -13.62 4.24
CA SER A 251 29.88 -13.88 5.69
C SER A 251 31.30 -14.29 6.10
N THR A 252 32.18 -14.50 5.11
CA THR A 252 33.58 -14.95 5.29
C THR A 252 34.62 -13.83 5.19
N PHE A 253 34.24 -12.58 4.95
CA PHE A 253 35.12 -11.43 5.11
C PHE A 253 34.91 -10.82 6.50
N LYS A 254 35.67 -11.32 7.47
CA LYS A 254 35.93 -10.66 8.76
C LYS A 254 37.33 -10.06 8.73
#